data_AF-A0A2K6P1T7-F1
#
_entry.id   AF-A0A2K6P1T7-F1
#
_cell.length_a   1.000
_cell.length_b   1.000
_cell.length_c   1.000
_cell.angle_alpha   90.00
_cell.angle_beta   90.00
_cell.angle_gamma   90.00
#
_symmetry.space_group_name_H-M   'P 1'
#
loop_
_entity.id
_entity.type
_entity.pdbx_description
1 polymer ?
#
loop_
_entity_poly.entity_id
_entity_poly.type
_entity_poly.pdbx_seq_one_letter_code
_entity_poly.pdbx_strand_id
1 'polypeptide(L)'
;MGQCLRYQMHWEDLEEYQALTFLTRNEILCIHDTFLKLCPPGKYYKEATLTMDQVSSLPALRVNPFRDRICRVFSHNGVFSFEDVLGMASVFSEQACPSLKIEYAFRIYDFNENGFIDEEDLQRIILRLLNSDDISEDLLMDLMNHVLSESDLDNDNMLSFSEFEHAMARSPDFMNSFRIHFWGC
;
A
#
# COMPACT_ATOMS: atom_id res chain seq x y z
N MET A 1 -4.00 -40.29 17.41
CA MET A 1 -5.34 -39.66 17.38
C MET A 1 -5.17 -38.21 17.82
N GLY A 2 -5.60 -37.26 16.96
CA GLY A 2 -5.76 -35.85 17.32
C GLY A 2 -4.60 -34.92 16.99
N GLN A 3 -4.32 -34.66 15.70
CA GLN A 3 -3.52 -33.49 15.30
C GLN A 3 -4.18 -32.78 14.10
N CYS A 4 -4.25 -31.44 14.22
CA CYS A 4 -4.59 -30.43 13.20
C CYS A 4 -5.99 -30.45 12.55
N LEU A 5 -7.00 -29.95 13.26
CA LEU A 5 -8.23 -29.40 12.66
C LEU A 5 -8.48 -27.94 13.11
N ARG A 6 -7.43 -27.21 13.48
CA ARG A 6 -7.54 -25.79 13.86
C ARG A 6 -6.84 -24.97 12.78
N TYR A 7 -7.59 -24.10 12.10
CA TYR A 7 -7.10 -23.05 11.18
C TYR A 7 -6.70 -23.47 9.75
N GLN A 8 -7.48 -24.32 9.07
CA GLN A 8 -7.28 -24.53 7.63
C GLN A 8 -8.27 -23.67 6.83
N MET A 9 -7.73 -22.73 6.04
CA MET A 9 -8.46 -22.11 4.93
C MET A 9 -8.99 -23.20 4.01
N HIS A 10 -10.26 -23.10 3.60
CA HIS A 10 -10.84 -24.04 2.66
C HIS A 10 -10.17 -23.90 1.28
N TRP A 11 -10.07 -25.01 0.55
CA TRP A 11 -9.45 -25.00 -0.78
C TRP A 11 -10.23 -24.12 -1.77
N GLU A 12 -11.56 -24.04 -1.65
CA GLU A 12 -12.42 -23.16 -2.45
C GLU A 12 -12.06 -21.69 -2.22
N ASP A 13 -11.90 -21.28 -0.95
CA ASP A 13 -11.48 -19.93 -0.58
C ASP A 13 -10.07 -19.63 -1.13
N LEU A 14 -9.16 -20.60 -1.05
CA LEU A 14 -7.80 -20.44 -1.57
C LEU A 14 -7.78 -20.25 -3.09
N GLU A 15 -8.61 -20.99 -3.83
CA GLU A 15 -8.75 -20.83 -5.28
C GLU A 15 -9.41 -19.51 -5.65
N GLU A 16 -10.43 -19.08 -4.91
CA GLU A 16 -11.08 -17.79 -5.08
C GLU A 16 -10.08 -16.64 -4.87
N TYR A 17 -9.37 -16.63 -3.74
CA TYR A 17 -8.38 -15.58 -3.47
C TYR A 17 -7.25 -15.57 -4.49
N GLN A 18 -6.81 -16.75 -4.96
CA GLN A 18 -5.81 -16.83 -6.02
C GLN A 18 -6.34 -16.28 -7.35
N ALA A 19 -7.62 -16.46 -7.66
CA ALA A 19 -8.23 -15.94 -8.88
C ALA A 19 -8.48 -14.43 -8.84
N LEU A 20 -8.68 -13.88 -7.63
CA LEU A 20 -9.01 -12.46 -7.42
C LEU A 20 -7.81 -11.58 -7.05
N THR A 21 -6.64 -12.17 -6.78
CA THR A 21 -5.42 -11.44 -6.38
C THR A 21 -4.23 -11.80 -7.25
N PHE A 22 -3.19 -10.98 -7.21
CA PHE A 22 -1.91 -11.25 -7.89
C PHE A 22 -0.95 -12.06 -7.02
N LEU A 23 -1.49 -12.98 -6.21
CA LEU A 23 -0.77 -13.76 -5.21
C LEU A 23 -0.81 -15.24 -5.54
N THR A 24 0.28 -15.93 -5.24
CA THR A 24 0.37 -17.39 -5.31
C THR A 24 -0.31 -18.03 -4.10
N ARG A 25 -0.65 -19.32 -4.23
CA ARG A 25 -1.19 -20.11 -3.10
C ARG A 25 -0.31 -20.05 -1.85
N ASN A 26 1.01 -20.10 -2.04
CA ASN A 26 1.96 -20.07 -0.92
C ASN A 26 1.95 -18.70 -0.22
N GLU A 27 1.88 -17.61 -0.98
CA GLU A 27 1.77 -16.26 -0.41
C GLU A 27 0.46 -16.11 0.36
N ILE A 28 -0.67 -16.55 -0.19
CA ILE A 28 -1.97 -16.49 0.50
C ILE A 28 -1.94 -17.26 1.83
N LEU A 29 -1.35 -18.46 1.85
CA LEU A 29 -1.20 -19.25 3.08
C LEU A 29 -0.25 -18.58 4.09
N CYS A 30 0.83 -17.97 3.62
CA CYS A 30 1.76 -17.21 4.46
C CYS A 30 1.09 -15.97 5.09
N ILE A 31 0.25 -15.27 4.32
CA ILE A 31 -0.57 -14.13 4.78
C ILE A 31 -1.57 -14.60 5.82
N HIS A 32 -2.28 -15.70 5.57
CA HIS A 32 -3.24 -16.27 6.49
C HIS A 32 -2.61 -16.64 7.84
N ASP A 33 -1.46 -17.31 7.85
CA ASP A 33 -0.75 -17.64 9.09
C ASP A 33 -0.30 -16.38 9.84
N THR A 34 0.21 -15.37 9.13
CA THR A 34 0.64 -14.10 9.74
C THR A 34 -0.55 -13.30 10.29
N PHE A 35 -1.67 -13.27 9.56
CA PHE A 35 -2.90 -12.63 9.99
C PHE A 35 -3.42 -13.25 11.30
N LEU A 36 -3.47 -14.58 11.37
CA LEU A 36 -3.89 -15.29 12.57
C LEU A 36 -2.95 -15.08 13.77
N LYS A 37 -1.64 -14.91 13.55
CA LYS A 37 -0.68 -14.55 14.61
C LYS A 37 -0.92 -13.16 15.17
N LEU A 38 -1.44 -12.24 14.37
CA LEU A 38 -1.79 -10.89 14.80
C LEU A 38 -3.17 -10.83 15.45
N CYS A 39 -4.08 -11.75 15.10
CA CYS A 39 -5.42 -11.81 15.69
C CYS A 39 -5.42 -12.33 17.14
N PRO A 40 -6.41 -11.94 17.96
CA PRO A 40 -6.68 -12.60 19.22
C PRO A 40 -6.98 -14.10 19.01
N PRO A 41 -6.53 -14.98 19.92
CA PRO A 41 -6.72 -16.42 19.73
C PRO A 41 -8.20 -16.80 19.73
N GLY A 42 -8.57 -17.70 18.81
CA GLY A 42 -9.88 -18.35 18.79
C GLY A 42 -10.92 -17.74 17.84
N LYS A 43 -10.59 -16.70 17.08
CA LYS A 43 -11.46 -16.20 16.00
C LYS A 43 -11.18 -16.91 14.67
N TYR A 44 -12.23 -17.08 13.87
CA TYR A 44 -12.12 -17.47 12.48
C TYR A 44 -11.60 -16.29 11.64
N TYR A 45 -10.74 -16.54 10.66
CA TYR A 45 -10.04 -15.47 9.94
C TYR A 45 -10.98 -14.53 9.18
N LYS A 46 -12.12 -15.02 8.66
CA LYS A 46 -13.12 -14.18 7.99
C LYS A 46 -13.89 -13.23 8.92
N GLU A 47 -13.93 -13.54 10.22
CA GLU A 47 -14.63 -12.73 11.23
C GLU A 47 -13.66 -11.89 12.08
N ALA A 48 -12.36 -12.15 11.93
CA ALA A 48 -11.34 -11.43 12.65
C ALA A 48 -10.97 -10.15 11.89
N THR A 49 -10.64 -9.12 12.67
CA THR A 49 -10.15 -7.85 12.15
C THR A 49 -8.87 -7.47 12.88
N LEU A 50 -7.98 -6.78 12.17
CA LEU A 50 -6.76 -6.20 12.71
C LEU A 50 -6.90 -4.70 12.82
N THR A 51 -6.28 -4.11 13.85
CA THR A 51 -6.17 -2.65 13.95
C THR A 51 -5.03 -2.13 13.08
N MET A 52 -5.05 -0.82 12.78
CA MET A 52 -3.92 -0.17 12.08
C MET A 52 -2.58 -0.36 12.79
N ASP A 53 -2.56 -0.40 14.13
CA ASP A 53 -1.34 -0.64 14.91
C ASP A 53 -0.79 -2.05 14.70
N GLN A 54 -1.67 -3.06 14.60
CA GLN A 54 -1.25 -4.44 14.36
C GLN A 54 -0.65 -4.59 12.96
N VAL A 55 -1.28 -3.99 11.93
CA VAL A 55 -0.76 -4.05 10.56
C VAL A 55 0.52 -3.22 10.40
N SER A 56 0.57 -2.01 10.94
CA SER A 56 1.78 -1.17 10.88
C SER A 56 2.96 -1.72 11.67
N SER A 57 2.71 -2.65 12.62
CA SER A 57 3.76 -3.36 13.34
C SER A 57 4.55 -4.35 12.47
N LEU A 58 4.04 -4.71 11.28
CA LEU A 58 4.70 -5.63 10.36
C LEU A 58 6.10 -5.10 10.00
N PRO A 59 7.15 -5.95 10.03
CA PRO A 59 8.52 -5.52 9.77
C PRO A 59 8.70 -4.75 8.46
N ALA A 60 8.00 -5.19 7.40
CA ALA A 60 8.07 -4.56 6.08
C ALA A 60 7.44 -3.16 6.03
N LEU A 61 6.39 -2.90 6.82
CA LEU A 61 5.76 -1.57 6.91
C LEU A 61 6.45 -0.65 7.90
N ARG A 62 7.08 -1.20 8.94
CA ARG A 62 7.67 -0.41 10.02
C ARG A 62 8.71 0.61 9.52
N VAL A 63 9.48 0.23 8.51
CA VAL A 63 10.52 1.08 7.91
C VAL A 63 9.99 1.97 6.78
N ASN A 64 8.72 1.82 6.38
CA ASN A 64 8.15 2.57 5.28
C ASN A 64 7.67 3.95 5.77
N PRO A 65 8.13 5.06 5.15
CA PRO A 65 7.75 6.42 5.56
C PRO A 65 6.28 6.75 5.26
N PHE A 66 5.59 5.96 4.44
CA PHE A 66 4.17 6.09 4.12
C PHE A 66 3.29 5.06 4.83
N ARG A 67 3.79 4.35 5.85
CA ARG A 67 3.06 3.25 6.51
C ARG A 67 1.66 3.62 7.01
N ASP A 68 1.50 4.82 7.55
CA ASP A 68 0.21 5.35 8.04
C ASP A 68 -0.77 5.57 6.89
N ARG A 69 -0.29 6.07 5.74
CA ARG A 69 -1.09 6.26 4.53
C ARG A 69 -1.45 4.93 3.88
N ILE A 70 -0.50 4.01 3.76
CA ILE A 70 -0.77 2.64 3.30
C ILE A 70 -1.85 2.03 4.18
N CYS A 71 -1.69 2.11 5.50
CA CYS A 71 -2.69 1.56 6.39
C CYS A 71 -4.06 2.26 6.23
N ARG A 72 -4.08 3.58 6.05
CA ARG A 72 -5.31 4.35 5.88
C ARG A 72 -6.07 3.91 4.61
N VAL A 73 -5.37 3.80 3.49
CA VAL A 73 -5.95 3.49 2.16
C VAL A 73 -6.54 2.08 2.10
N PHE A 74 -5.90 1.10 2.75
CA PHE A 74 -6.36 -0.29 2.73
C PHE A 74 -7.31 -0.66 3.89
N SER A 75 -7.42 0.18 4.91
CA SER A 75 -8.33 -0.09 6.04
C SER A 75 -9.76 0.35 5.74
N HIS A 76 -10.72 -0.44 6.22
CA HIS A 76 -12.12 -0.03 6.27
C HIS A 76 -12.48 0.38 7.70
N ASN A 77 -12.82 1.65 7.92
CA ASN A 77 -13.12 2.21 9.25
C ASN A 77 -11.98 2.02 10.29
N GLY A 78 -10.72 2.05 9.83
CA GLY A 78 -9.55 1.90 10.72
C GLY A 78 -9.26 0.46 11.16
N VAL A 79 -9.93 -0.53 10.56
CA VAL A 79 -9.66 -1.95 10.76
C VAL A 79 -9.42 -2.66 9.42
N PHE A 80 -8.76 -3.81 9.48
CA PHE A 80 -8.47 -4.65 8.33
C PHE A 80 -9.14 -6.00 8.49
N SER A 81 -9.96 -6.38 7.52
CA SER A 81 -10.35 -7.76 7.30
C SER A 81 -9.19 -8.56 6.69
N PHE A 82 -9.36 -9.88 6.61
CA PHE A 82 -8.41 -10.72 5.88
C PHE A 82 -8.30 -10.33 4.40
N GLU A 83 -9.43 -9.96 3.79
CA GLU A 83 -9.50 -9.51 2.39
C GLU A 83 -8.78 -8.19 2.17
N ASP A 84 -8.85 -7.26 3.11
CA ASP A 84 -8.11 -6.00 3.05
C ASP A 84 -6.59 -6.24 3.08
N VAL A 85 -6.13 -7.18 3.91
CA VAL A 85 -4.71 -7.54 3.98
C VAL A 85 -4.26 -8.25 2.70
N LEU A 86 -5.10 -9.11 2.13
CA LEU A 86 -4.83 -9.72 0.82
C LEU A 86 -4.80 -8.66 -0.29
N GLY A 87 -5.73 -7.72 -0.31
CA GLY A 87 -5.78 -6.61 -1.25
C GLY A 87 -4.51 -5.76 -1.17
N MET A 88 -4.08 -5.42 0.04
CA MET A 88 -2.81 -4.73 0.29
C MET A 88 -1.63 -5.52 -0.28
N ALA A 89 -1.48 -6.79 0.10
CA ALA A 89 -0.39 -7.63 -0.39
C ALA A 89 -0.41 -7.79 -1.92
N SER A 90 -1.61 -7.91 -2.50
CA SER A 90 -1.85 -8.05 -3.93
C SER A 90 -1.34 -6.82 -4.69
N VAL A 91 -1.66 -5.60 -4.23
CA VAL A 91 -1.21 -4.36 -4.90
C VAL A 91 0.31 -4.23 -4.94
N PHE A 92 0.99 -4.60 -3.85
CA PHE A 92 2.45 -4.53 -3.76
C PHE A 92 3.18 -5.74 -4.37
N SER A 93 2.44 -6.76 -4.83
CA SER A 93 2.99 -7.92 -5.53
C SER A 93 3.74 -7.51 -6.79
N GLU A 94 4.76 -8.28 -7.16
CA GLU A 94 5.46 -8.08 -8.44
C GLU A 94 4.55 -8.37 -9.65
N GLN A 95 3.55 -9.22 -9.47
CA GLN A 95 2.64 -9.66 -10.53
C GLN A 95 1.48 -8.67 -10.76
N ALA A 96 1.32 -7.66 -9.90
CA ALA A 96 0.25 -6.70 -10.04
C ALA A 96 0.41 -5.79 -11.25
N CYS A 97 -0.72 -5.50 -11.90
CA CYS A 97 -0.78 -4.62 -13.05
C CYS A 97 -0.26 -3.20 -12.72
N PRO A 98 0.49 -2.54 -13.63
CA PRO A 98 0.97 -1.19 -13.42
C PRO A 98 -0.12 -0.18 -13.08
N SER A 99 -1.25 -0.22 -13.80
CA SER A 99 -2.39 0.67 -13.55
C SER A 99 -2.93 0.57 -12.12
N LEU A 100 -3.04 -0.65 -11.59
CA LEU A 100 -3.47 -0.88 -10.21
C LEU A 100 -2.48 -0.27 -9.20
N LYS A 101 -1.17 -0.43 -9.44
CA LYS A 101 -0.14 0.15 -8.56
C LYS A 101 -0.20 1.67 -8.57
N ILE A 102 -0.32 2.27 -9.76
CA ILE A 102 -0.42 3.72 -9.94
C ILE A 102 -1.65 4.26 -9.21
N GLU A 103 -2.81 3.60 -9.34
CA GLU A 103 -4.03 3.98 -8.65
C GLU A 103 -3.86 4.02 -7.13
N TYR A 104 -3.29 2.95 -6.55
CA TYR A 104 -3.08 2.91 -5.10
C TYR A 104 -1.97 3.86 -4.63
N ALA A 105 -0.92 4.06 -5.43
CA ALA A 105 0.11 5.03 -5.13
C ALA A 105 -0.45 6.46 -5.08
N PHE A 106 -1.31 6.81 -6.03
CA PHE A 106 -2.00 8.08 -6.04
C PHE A 106 -2.80 8.29 -4.75
N ARG A 107 -3.59 7.29 -4.34
CA ARG A 107 -4.37 7.34 -3.08
C ARG A 107 -3.49 7.44 -1.82
N ILE A 108 -2.29 6.87 -1.85
CA ILE A 108 -1.34 6.94 -0.73
C ILE A 108 -0.73 8.35 -0.64
N TYR A 109 -0.48 8.98 -1.79
CA TYR A 109 0.14 10.29 -1.94
C TYR A 109 -0.81 11.48 -1.79
N ASP A 110 -2.09 11.33 -2.15
CA ASP A 110 -3.16 12.27 -1.84
C ASP A 110 -3.47 12.18 -0.33
N PHE A 111 -2.96 13.11 0.50
CA PHE A 111 -3.14 13.04 1.96
C PHE A 111 -4.50 13.56 2.39
N ASN A 112 -5.03 14.55 1.69
CA ASN A 112 -6.28 15.23 2.02
C ASN A 112 -7.52 14.58 1.39
N GLU A 113 -7.32 13.54 0.58
CA GLU A 113 -8.34 12.73 -0.09
C GLU A 113 -9.22 13.59 -1.03
N ASN A 114 -8.64 14.62 -1.65
CA ASN A 114 -9.36 15.55 -2.53
C ASN A 114 -9.38 15.10 -4.01
N GLY A 115 -8.64 14.03 -4.35
CA GLY A 115 -8.54 13.50 -5.71
C GLY A 115 -7.44 14.16 -6.57
N PHE A 116 -6.57 14.95 -5.97
CA PHE A 116 -5.44 15.65 -6.57
C PHE A 116 -4.22 15.51 -5.65
N ILE A 117 -3.01 15.53 -6.20
CA ILE A 117 -1.80 15.72 -5.39
C ILE A 117 -1.45 17.19 -5.50
N ASP A 118 -1.82 17.95 -4.47
CA ASP A 118 -1.54 19.39 -4.40
C ASP A 118 -0.15 19.69 -3.83
N GLU A 119 0.16 20.97 -3.71
CA GLU A 119 1.43 21.45 -3.16
C GLU A 119 1.69 20.97 -1.72
N GLU A 120 0.65 20.88 -0.88
CA GLU A 120 0.82 20.38 0.50
C GLU A 120 1.14 18.88 0.51
N ASP A 121 0.51 18.11 -0.37
CA ASP A 121 0.77 16.69 -0.54
C ASP A 121 2.19 16.45 -1.08
N LEU A 122 2.58 17.15 -2.15
CA LEU A 122 3.93 17.07 -2.71
C LEU A 122 5.01 17.39 -1.68
N GLN A 123 4.81 18.46 -0.90
CA GLN A 123 5.70 18.81 0.19
C GLN A 123 5.85 17.65 1.18
N ARG A 124 4.73 17.06 1.64
CA ARG A 124 4.75 15.94 2.59
C ARG A 124 5.44 14.71 2.01
N ILE A 125 5.23 14.42 0.73
CA ILE A 125 5.88 13.29 0.03
C ILE A 125 7.39 13.50 0.03
N ILE A 126 7.86 14.68 -0.38
CA ILE A 126 9.29 15.00 -0.47
C ILE A 126 9.96 14.92 0.90
N LEU A 127 9.35 15.53 1.93
CA LEU A 127 9.88 15.49 3.31
C LEU A 127 9.99 14.04 3.82
N ARG A 128 8.97 13.22 3.56
CA ARG A 128 8.95 11.79 3.95
C ARG A 128 10.01 10.96 3.21
N LEU A 129 10.25 11.23 1.93
CA LEU A 129 11.28 10.54 1.15
C LEU A 129 12.70 10.90 1.60
N LEU A 130 12.92 12.16 1.97
CA LEU A 130 14.21 12.64 2.45
C LEU A 130 14.46 12.29 3.92
N ASN A 131 13.42 11.84 4.64
CA ASN A 131 13.46 11.54 6.07
C ASN A 131 14.09 12.69 6.88
N SER A 132 13.78 13.92 6.47
CA SER A 132 14.29 15.15 7.06
C SER A 132 13.16 16.15 7.17
N ASP A 133 12.95 16.65 8.39
CA ASP A 133 12.04 17.75 8.66
C ASP A 133 12.72 19.12 8.54
N ASP A 134 14.04 19.14 8.26
CA ASP A 134 14.89 20.33 8.28
C ASP A 134 15.54 20.53 6.90
N ILE A 135 14.70 20.80 5.91
CA ILE A 135 15.08 21.15 4.54
C ILE A 135 14.78 22.62 4.33
N SER A 136 15.71 23.36 3.72
CA SER A 136 15.49 24.76 3.37
C SER A 136 14.28 24.89 2.45
N GLU A 137 13.40 25.84 2.73
CA GLU A 137 12.20 26.13 1.92
C GLU A 137 12.55 26.28 0.42
N ASP A 138 13.67 26.91 0.09
CA ASP A 138 14.16 27.06 -1.29
C ASP A 138 14.37 25.71 -1.99
N LEU A 139 15.01 24.74 -1.32
CA LEU A 139 15.28 23.42 -1.90
C LEU A 139 13.98 22.62 -2.07
N LEU A 140 13.08 22.73 -1.10
CA LEU A 140 11.77 22.08 -1.17
C LEU A 140 10.96 22.64 -2.36
N MET A 141 10.92 23.96 -2.50
CA MET A 141 10.21 24.63 -3.59
C MET A 141 10.82 24.27 -4.94
N ASP A 142 12.15 24.21 -5.05
CA ASP A 142 12.85 23.77 -6.26
C ASP A 142 12.49 22.33 -6.65
N LEU A 143 12.44 21.41 -5.68
CA LEU A 143 12.05 20.01 -5.93
C LEU A 143 10.59 19.90 -6.38
N MET A 144 9.68 20.64 -5.74
CA MET A 144 8.26 20.64 -6.13
C MET A 144 8.08 21.23 -7.54
N ASN A 145 8.70 22.36 -7.83
CA ASN A 145 8.68 22.98 -9.15
C ASN A 145 9.24 22.03 -10.22
N HIS A 146 10.29 21.27 -9.90
CA HIS A 146 10.83 20.29 -10.83
C HIS A 146 9.82 19.18 -11.14
N VAL A 147 9.17 18.61 -10.12
CA VAL A 147 8.14 17.57 -10.28
C VAL A 147 6.95 18.08 -11.10
N LEU A 148 6.43 19.26 -10.76
CA LEU A 148 5.31 19.89 -11.46
C LEU A 148 5.69 20.20 -12.91
N SER A 149 6.86 20.79 -13.17
CA SER A 149 7.27 21.13 -14.54
C SER A 149 7.35 19.95 -15.51
N GLU A 150 7.52 18.73 -14.98
CA GLU A 150 7.56 17.51 -15.79
C GLU A 150 6.20 16.82 -15.94
N SER A 151 5.29 17.05 -14.99
CA SER A 151 4.09 16.21 -14.81
C SER A 151 2.78 16.98 -14.95
N ASP A 152 2.74 18.25 -14.54
CA ASP A 152 1.59 19.16 -14.62
C ASP A 152 1.44 19.66 -16.07
N LEU A 153 0.41 19.17 -16.77
CA LEU A 153 0.20 19.44 -18.19
C LEU A 153 -0.71 20.64 -18.41
N ASP A 154 -1.61 20.92 -17.46
CA ASP A 154 -2.56 22.03 -17.55
C ASP A 154 -2.16 23.29 -16.75
N ASN A 155 -1.06 23.21 -16.00
CA ASN A 155 -0.44 24.26 -15.20
C ASN A 155 -1.33 24.78 -14.07
N ASP A 156 -2.10 23.89 -13.44
CA ASP A 156 -2.92 24.21 -12.27
C ASP A 156 -2.16 24.13 -10.93
N ASN A 157 -0.88 23.73 -10.97
CA ASN A 157 0.01 23.46 -9.82
C ASN A 157 -0.44 22.30 -8.94
N MET A 158 -1.26 21.41 -9.47
CA MET A 158 -1.67 20.16 -8.85
C MET A 158 -1.42 19.01 -9.84
N LEU A 159 -1.46 17.77 -9.35
CA LEU A 159 -1.44 16.61 -10.23
C LEU A 159 -2.77 15.89 -10.13
N SER A 160 -3.52 15.92 -11.23
CA SER A 160 -4.66 15.04 -11.41
C SER A 160 -4.20 13.58 -11.52
N PHE A 161 -5.14 12.64 -11.34
CA PHE A 161 -4.84 11.21 -11.53
C PHE A 161 -4.27 10.92 -12.93
N SER A 162 -4.77 11.61 -13.98
CA SER A 162 -4.31 11.39 -15.35
C SER A 162 -2.86 11.85 -15.56
N GLU A 163 -2.46 12.96 -14.93
CA GLU A 163 -1.10 13.48 -15.00
C GLU A 163 -0.13 12.61 -14.21
N PHE A 164 -0.56 12.20 -13.01
CA PHE A 164 0.21 11.25 -12.20
C PHE A 164 0.41 9.92 -12.92
N GLU A 165 -0.64 9.36 -13.54
CA GLU A 165 -0.53 8.14 -14.35
C GLU A 165 0.44 8.34 -15.52
N HIS A 166 0.36 9.47 -16.21
CA HIS A 166 1.27 9.79 -17.31
C HIS A 166 2.73 9.87 -16.85
N ALA A 167 2.99 10.54 -15.72
CA ALA A 167 4.31 10.68 -15.13
C ALA A 167 4.88 9.31 -14.71
N MET A 168 4.10 8.50 -13.99
CA MET A 168 4.53 7.19 -13.51
C MET A 168 4.73 6.18 -14.66
N ALA A 169 3.92 6.24 -15.71
CA ALA A 169 4.10 5.40 -16.89
C ALA A 169 5.43 5.65 -17.63
N ARG A 170 6.01 6.84 -17.46
CA ARG A 170 7.30 7.24 -18.04
C ARG A 170 8.49 6.99 -17.11
N SER A 171 8.23 6.51 -15.88
CA SER A 171 9.26 6.18 -14.89
C SER A 171 9.29 4.67 -14.60
N PRO A 172 10.16 3.91 -15.30
CA PRO A 172 10.32 2.46 -15.05
C PRO A 172 10.76 2.16 -13.62
N ASP A 173 11.50 3.08 -12.99
CA ASP A 173 12.03 2.93 -11.64
C ASP A 173 10.94 2.94 -10.57
N PHE A 174 9.85 3.68 -10.81
CA PHE A 174 8.69 3.71 -9.92
C PHE A 174 8.08 2.32 -9.72
N MET A 175 7.96 1.54 -10.79
CA MET A 175 7.39 0.18 -10.73
C MET A 175 8.29 -0.82 -9.97
N ASN A 176 9.58 -0.52 -9.87
CA ASN A 176 10.53 -1.30 -9.10
C ASN A 176 10.55 -0.87 -7.63
N SER A 177 10.33 0.41 -7.33
CA SER A 177 10.26 0.92 -5.95
C SER A 177 8.91 0.66 -5.27
N PHE A 178 7.82 0.57 -6.03
CA PHE A 178 6.47 0.25 -5.51
C PHE A 178 6.26 -1.26 -5.33
N ARG A 179 7.13 -1.87 -4.52
CA ARG A 179 7.11 -3.28 -4.14
C ARG A 179 7.40 -3.41 -2.66
N ILE A 180 6.59 -4.19 -1.96
CA ILE A 180 6.81 -4.47 -0.54
C ILE A 180 6.61 -5.97 -0.33
N HIS A 181 7.67 -6.64 0.08
CA HIS A 181 7.58 -8.03 0.54
C HIS A 181 7.19 -8.02 2.01
N PHE A 182 5.88 -8.03 2.26
CA PHE A 182 5.32 -7.96 3.62
C PHE A 182 5.60 -9.20 4.45
N TRP A 183 5.65 -10.35 3.80
CA TRP A 183 5.54 -11.64 4.42
C TRP A 183 6.87 -12.35 4.19
N GLY A 184 7.66 -12.53 5.25
CA GLY A 184 8.97 -13.18 5.22
C GLY A 184 8.86 -14.68 4.97
N CYS A 185 8.40 -15.00 3.77
CA CYS A 185 8.37 -16.28 3.09
C CYS A 185 9.22 -16.09 1.81
#